data_AF-A0A5C8TA59-F1
#
_entry.id   AF-A0A5C8TA59-F1
#
_cell.length_a   1.000
_cell.length_b   1.000
_cell.length_c   1.000
_cell.angle_alpha   90.00
_cell.angle_beta   90.00
_cell.angle_gamma   90.00
#
_symmetry.space_group_name_H-M   'P 1'
#
loop_
_entity.id
_entity.type
_entity.pdbx_description
1 polymer ?
#
loop_
_entity_poly.entity_id
_entity_poly.type
_entity_poly.pdbx_seq_one_letter_code
_entity_poly.pdbx_strand_id
1 'polypeptide(L)'
;MTSIYKICPERLWREAEALGRFVGAEIDRADGFIHFSTAEQVAETARRHFSGRDGLLLVAVDAEALGPALRYEPSRGGDLFPHLYGDLPLDAVRRVSPMPLGPDGAHVLPAEIPA
;
A
#
# COMPACT_ATOMS: atom_id res chain seq x y z
N MET A 1 -17.38 2.31 2.31
CA MET A 1 -16.28 1.49 1.78
C MET A 1 -15.12 2.40 1.45
N THR A 2 -14.21 2.53 2.40
CA THR A 2 -13.01 3.36 2.29
C THR A 2 -11.83 2.47 1.90
N SER A 3 -11.24 2.68 0.73
CA SER A 3 -10.04 1.95 0.31
C SER A 3 -8.79 2.57 0.92
N ILE A 4 -7.89 1.71 1.40
CA ILE A 4 -6.50 2.05 1.72
C ILE A 4 -5.56 1.32 0.78
N TYR A 5 -4.33 1.80 0.66
CA TYR A 5 -3.45 1.40 -0.42
C TYR A 5 -2.08 0.97 0.08
N LYS A 6 -1.59 -0.14 -0.47
CA LYS A 6 -0.21 -0.60 -0.30
C LYS A 6 0.53 -0.49 -1.63
N ILE A 7 1.66 0.21 -1.64
CA ILE A 7 2.64 0.08 -2.72
C ILE A 7 3.52 -1.13 -2.39
N CYS A 8 3.57 -2.10 -3.29
CA CYS A 8 4.24 -3.38 -3.09
C CYS A 8 5.05 -3.79 -4.32
N PRO A 9 6.31 -4.25 -4.19
CA PRO A 9 7.02 -4.92 -5.26
C PRO A 9 6.25 -6.16 -5.76
N GLU A 10 6.15 -6.34 -7.07
CA GLU A 10 5.47 -7.47 -7.71
C GLU A 10 5.94 -8.82 -7.16
N ARG A 11 7.25 -8.95 -6.90
CA ARG A 11 7.84 -10.18 -6.34
C ARG A 11 7.24 -10.53 -4.97
N LEU A 12 7.12 -9.55 -4.08
CA LEU A 12 6.54 -9.76 -2.75
C LEU A 12 5.04 -10.04 -2.82
N TRP A 13 4.36 -9.44 -3.79
CA TRP A 13 2.94 -9.73 -4.00
C TRP A 13 2.71 -11.18 -4.44
N ARG A 14 3.52 -11.70 -5.37
CA ARG A 14 3.43 -13.11 -5.80
C ARG A 14 3.66 -14.08 -4.65
N GLU A 15 4.58 -13.76 -3.73
CA GLU A 15 4.79 -14.53 -2.51
C GLU A 15 3.54 -14.53 -1.62
N ALA A 16 2.89 -13.37 -1.48
CA ALA A 16 1.65 -13.26 -0.72
C ALA A 16 0.51 -14.09 -1.33
N GLU A 17 0.37 -14.06 -2.66
CA GLU A 17 -0.60 -14.89 -3.39
C GLU A 17 -0.38 -16.37 -3.13
N ALA A 18 0.87 -16.83 -3.15
CA ALA A 18 1.21 -18.22 -2.82
C ALA A 18 0.92 -18.58 -1.34
N LEU A 19 1.05 -17.62 -0.43
CA LEU A 19 0.81 -17.80 1.01
C LEU A 19 -0.64 -17.58 1.44
N GLY A 20 -1.47 -17.01 0.56
CA GLY A 20 -2.85 -16.60 0.87
C GLY A 20 -2.95 -15.33 1.75
N ARG A 21 -1.84 -14.67 2.06
CA ARG A 21 -1.76 -13.44 2.87
C ARG A 21 -0.46 -12.70 2.64
N PHE A 22 -0.47 -11.38 2.80
CA PHE A 22 0.72 -10.54 2.74
C PHE A 22 1.26 -10.26 4.14
N VAL A 23 2.50 -10.68 4.41
CA VAL A 23 3.17 -10.64 5.73
C VAL A 23 4.04 -9.39 5.93
N GLY A 24 3.82 -8.36 5.12
CA GLY A 24 4.61 -7.12 5.15
C GLY A 24 5.92 -7.18 4.36
N ALA A 25 6.40 -6.02 3.94
CA ALA A 25 7.75 -5.80 3.44
C ALA A 25 8.77 -5.73 4.61
N GLU A 26 10.06 -5.58 4.30
CA GLU A 26 11.11 -5.50 5.32
C GLU A 26 10.87 -4.40 6.35
N ILE A 27 10.51 -3.20 5.90
CA ILE A 27 10.22 -2.07 6.79
C ILE A 27 8.98 -2.31 7.65
N ASP A 28 7.94 -2.94 7.09
CA ASP A 28 6.72 -3.26 7.85
C ASP A 28 7.03 -4.21 9.01
N ARG A 29 7.89 -5.21 8.76
CA ARG A 29 8.31 -6.16 9.80
C ARG A 29 9.22 -5.52 10.84
N ALA A 30 10.08 -4.58 10.42
CA ALA A 30 10.95 -3.84 11.33
C ALA A 30 10.15 -2.93 12.27
N ASP A 31 9.10 -2.28 11.76
CA ASP A 31 8.28 -1.34 12.52
C ASP A 31 7.13 -2.03 13.27
N GLY A 32 6.81 -3.29 12.92
CA GLY A 32 5.83 -4.13 13.61
C GLY A 32 4.38 -3.97 13.11
N PHE A 33 4.19 -3.29 11.99
CA PHE A 33 2.89 -3.12 11.32
C PHE A 33 3.05 -2.89 9.82
N ILE A 34 2.02 -3.24 9.03
CA ILE A 34 2.02 -2.99 7.59
C ILE A 34 1.57 -1.55 7.32
N HIS A 35 2.44 -0.78 6.67
CA HIS A 35 2.14 0.59 6.27
C HIS A 35 1.19 0.61 5.08
N PHE A 36 0.10 1.35 5.22
CA PHE A 36 -0.77 1.73 4.12
C PHE A 36 -0.79 3.25 3.95
N SER A 37 -1.41 3.71 2.88
CA SER A 37 -1.71 5.12 2.60
C SER A 37 -3.22 5.26 2.30
N THR A 38 -3.81 6.40 2.63
CA THR A 38 -5.09 6.80 2.01
C THR A 38 -4.86 7.20 0.55
N ALA A 39 -5.92 7.42 -0.22
CA ALA A 39 -5.81 7.82 -1.63
C ALA A 39 -4.97 9.09 -1.78
N GLU A 40 -5.21 10.09 -0.94
CA GLU A 40 -4.53 11.39 -0.89
C GLU A 40 -3.04 11.27 -0.58
N GLN A 41 -2.64 10.18 0.08
CA GLN A 41 -1.26 9.96 0.51
C GLN A 41 -0.43 9.15 -0.51
N VAL A 42 -1.06 8.40 -1.41
CA VAL A 42 -0.37 7.46 -2.34
C VAL A 42 0.67 8.18 -3.18
N ALA A 43 0.30 9.29 -3.84
CA ALA A 43 1.18 9.99 -4.77
C ALA A 43 2.48 10.46 -4.10
N GLU A 44 2.36 11.05 -2.91
CA GLU A 44 3.52 11.49 -2.16
C GLU A 44 4.35 10.31 -1.62
N THR A 45 3.71 9.25 -1.14
CA THR A 45 4.40 8.03 -0.70
C THR A 45 5.20 7.39 -1.84
N ALA A 46 4.61 7.29 -3.04
CA ALA A 46 5.29 6.82 -4.24
C ALA A 46 6.53 7.68 -4.55
N ARG A 47 6.36 9.00 -4.59
CA ARG A 47 7.46 9.94 -4.89
C ARG A 47 8.61 9.86 -3.87
N ARG A 48 8.31 9.74 -2.58
CA ARG A 48 9.33 9.77 -1.51
C ARG A 48 10.11 8.45 -1.39
N HIS A 49 9.44 7.32 -1.55
CA HIS A 49 10.02 6.02 -1.18
C HIS A 49 10.27 5.09 -2.38
N PHE A 50 9.63 5.37 -3.53
CA PHE A 50 9.59 4.46 -4.67
C PHE A 50 10.02 5.10 -5.99
N SER A 51 10.41 6.37 -6.01
CA SER A 51 10.84 7.08 -7.22
C SER A 51 11.86 6.28 -8.05
N GLY A 52 11.58 6.16 -9.35
CA GLY A 52 12.42 5.46 -10.32
C GLY A 52 12.46 3.93 -10.21
N ARG A 53 11.66 3.31 -9.32
CA ARG A 53 11.64 1.84 -9.15
C ARG A 53 10.53 1.21 -9.97
N ASP A 54 10.84 0.33 -10.91
CA ASP A 54 9.85 -0.42 -11.66
C ASP A 54 9.34 -1.66 -10.89
N GLY A 55 8.44 -2.44 -11.53
CA GLY A 55 7.91 -3.67 -10.95
C GLY A 55 7.12 -3.46 -9.65
N LEU A 56 6.41 -2.34 -9.56
CA LEU A 56 5.57 -1.98 -8.41
C LEU A 56 4.08 -2.17 -8.72
N LEU A 57 3.35 -2.54 -7.68
CA LEU A 57 1.90 -2.67 -7.67
C LEU A 57 1.30 -1.71 -6.65
N LEU A 58 0.14 -1.17 -6.98
CA LEU A 58 -0.78 -0.54 -6.04
C LEU A 58 -1.88 -1.54 -5.68
N VAL A 59 -1.92 -1.95 -4.42
CA VAL A 59 -2.92 -2.86 -3.87
C VAL A 59 -3.94 -2.05 -3.10
N ALA A 60 -5.18 -1.99 -3.60
CA ALA A 60 -6.32 -1.38 -2.92
C ALA A 60 -6.99 -2.42 -2.02
N VAL A 61 -7.17 -2.05 -0.75
CA VAL A 61 -7.67 -2.90 0.32
C VAL A 61 -8.88 -2.25 0.97
N ASP A 62 -9.88 -3.05 1.30
CA ASP A 62 -11.03 -2.61 2.08
C ASP A 62 -10.64 -2.41 3.55
N ALA A 63 -10.64 -1.16 4.00
CA ALA A 63 -10.30 -0.83 5.38
C ALA A 63 -11.29 -1.44 6.39
N GLU A 64 -12.57 -1.56 6.03
CA GLU A 64 -13.61 -2.06 6.93
C GLU A 64 -13.41 -3.56 7.22
N ALA A 65 -12.90 -4.32 6.24
CA ALA A 65 -12.60 -5.74 6.39
C ALA A 65 -11.45 -6.05 7.37
N LEU A 66 -10.60 -5.07 7.67
CA LEU A 66 -9.44 -5.22 8.55
C LEU A 66 -9.78 -5.03 10.05
N GLY A 67 -10.95 -4.48 10.34
CA GLY A 67 -11.46 -4.34 11.70
C GLY A 67 -10.50 -3.61 12.66
N PRO A 68 -10.41 -4.03 13.94
CA PRO A 68 -9.67 -3.32 14.98
C PRO A 68 -8.13 -3.44 14.87
N ALA A 69 -7.63 -4.29 13.98
CA ALA A 69 -6.19 -4.40 13.70
C ALA A 69 -5.68 -3.23 12.87
N LEU A 70 -6.55 -2.56 12.12
CA LEU A 70 -6.23 -1.35 11.38
C LEU A 70 -6.36 -0.14 12.31
N ARG A 71 -5.28 0.65 12.41
CA ARG A 71 -5.23 1.87 13.22
C ARG A 71 -4.80 3.03 12.35
N TYR A 72 -5.39 4.19 12.59
CA TYR A 72 -5.00 5.45 11.95
C TYR A 72 -4.16 6.25 12.94
N GLU A 73 -2.88 6.40 12.65
CA GLU A 73 -1.90 6.96 13.60
C GLU A 73 -1.17 8.15 12.97
N PRO A 74 -0.86 9.21 13.75
CA PRO A 74 -0.10 10.36 13.24
C PRO A 74 1.27 9.92 12.72
N SER A 75 1.62 10.41 11.54
CA SER A 75 2.92 10.14 10.92
C SER A 75 3.44 11.41 10.24
N ARG A 76 3.70 11.38 8.94
CA ARG A 76 4.24 12.50 8.16
C ARG A 76 3.30 13.71 8.24
N GLY A 77 3.83 14.86 8.64
CA GLY A 77 3.09 16.12 8.64
C GLY A 77 1.95 16.20 9.68
N GLY A 78 1.84 15.23 10.58
CA GLY A 78 0.70 15.11 11.50
C GLY A 78 -0.53 14.43 10.89
N ASP A 79 -0.48 14.03 9.61
CA ASP A 79 -1.56 13.29 8.97
C ASP A 79 -1.64 11.87 9.54
N LEU A 80 -2.87 11.34 9.56
CA LEU A 80 -3.14 9.98 10.01
C LEU A 80 -2.89 8.98 8.88
N PHE A 81 -1.95 8.05 9.10
CA PHE A 81 -1.68 6.96 8.18
C PHE A 81 -2.32 5.65 8.69
N PRO A 82 -2.91 4.84 7.79
CA PRO A 82 -3.41 3.53 8.16
C PRO A 82 -2.26 2.53 8.37
N HIS A 83 -2.22 1.92 9.54
CA HIS A 83 -1.26 0.88 9.94
C HIS A 83 -2.02 -0.38 10.34
N LEU A 84 -1.70 -1.51 9.69
CA LEU A 84 -2.30 -2.80 10.02
C LEU A 84 -1.37 -3.58 10.95
N TYR A 85 -1.86 -3.86 12.16
CA TYR A 85 -1.17 -4.69 13.15
C TYR A 85 -1.52 -6.17 12.92
N GLY A 86 -0.83 -6.79 11.96
CA GLY A 86 -1.03 -8.18 11.57
C GLY A 86 -0.76 -8.38 10.08
N ASP A 87 -0.95 -9.62 9.62
CA ASP A 87 -0.88 -9.95 8.19
C ASP A 87 -2.10 -9.39 7.45
N LEU A 88 -1.93 -8.97 6.20
CA LEU A 88 -3.04 -8.61 5.31
C LEU A 88 -3.64 -9.88 4.68
N PRO A 89 -4.90 -10.26 5.00
CA PRO A 89 -5.55 -11.35 4.30
C PRO A 89 -5.95 -10.93 2.88
N LEU A 90 -5.84 -11.84 1.90
CA LEU A 90 -6.10 -11.49 0.50
C LEU A 90 -7.58 -11.31 0.15
N ASP A 91 -8.49 -11.77 1.00
CA ASP A 91 -9.93 -11.54 0.83
C ASP A 91 -10.34 -10.08 1.09
N ALA A 92 -9.55 -9.31 1.84
CA ALA A 92 -9.71 -7.88 2.02
C ALA A 92 -9.24 -7.06 0.80
N VAL A 93 -8.55 -7.68 -0.16
CA VAL A 93 -7.98 -7.00 -1.33
C VAL A 93 -9.06 -6.83 -2.38
N ARG A 94 -9.26 -5.58 -2.82
CA ARG A 94 -10.27 -5.21 -3.80
C ARG A 94 -9.71 -5.13 -5.21
N ARG A 95 -8.48 -4.64 -5.36
CA ARG A 95 -7.84 -4.45 -6.66
C ARG A 95 -6.32 -4.44 -6.52
N VAL A 96 -5.65 -4.97 -7.53
CA VAL A 96 -4.20 -4.87 -7.70
C VAL A 96 -3.94 -4.22 -9.06
N SER A 97 -3.17 -3.14 -9.08
CA SER A 97 -2.89 -2.38 -10.32
C SER A 97 -1.39 -2.16 -10.48
N PRO A 98 -0.81 -2.31 -11.68
CA PRO A 98 0.59 -1.96 -11.90
C PRO A 98 0.82 -0.46 -11.75
N MET A 99 2.01 -0.08 -11.29
CA MET A 99 2.49 1.30 -11.18
C MET A 99 3.70 1.52 -12.12
N PRO A 100 3.52 1.52 -13.45
CA PRO A 100 4.62 1.75 -14.37
C PRO A 100 5.19 3.17 -14.20
N LEU A 101 6.44 3.36 -14.58
CA LEU A 101 7.05 4.69 -14.65
C LEU A 101 6.55 5.43 -15.89
N GLY A 102 6.16 6.69 -15.71
CA GLY A 102 5.85 7.63 -16.77
C GLY A 102 7.11 8.24 -17.40
N PRO A 103 6.96 9.07 -18.45
CA PRO A 103 8.07 9.71 -19.15
C PRO A 103 8.92 10.64 -18.28
N ASP A 104 8.35 11.15 -17.18
CA ASP A 104 8.98 12.02 -16.18
C ASP A 104 9.64 11.24 -15.03
N GLY A 105 9.59 9.89 -15.06
CA GLY A 105 10.09 9.03 -14.00
C GLY A 105 9.19 8.95 -12.77
N ALA A 106 8.00 9.57 -12.79
CA ALA A 106 6.98 9.39 -11.76
C ALA A 106 6.11 8.16 -12.04
N HIS A 107 5.50 7.58 -11.01
CA HIS A 107 4.57 6.47 -11.21
C HIS A 107 3.27 6.94 -11.84
N VAL A 108 2.80 6.21 -12.86
CA VAL A 108 1.42 6.34 -13.34
C VAL A 108 0.50 5.67 -12.32
N LEU A 109 -0.35 6.47 -11.68
CA LEU A 109 -1.30 6.03 -10.68
C LEU A 109 -2.69 5.79 -11.31
N PRO A 110 -3.49 4.86 -10.76
CA PRO A 110 -4.88 4.71 -11.16
C PRO A 110 -5.69 6.00 -10.99
N ALA A 111 -6.73 6.18 -11.81
CA ALA A 111 -7.52 7.42 -11.87
C ALA A 111 -8.25 7.77 -10.56
N GLU A 112 -8.49 6.78 -9.70
CA GLU A 112 -9.05 6.98 -8.37
C GLU A 112 -8.08 7.62 -7.36
N ILE A 113 -6.77 7.65 -7.68
CA ILE A 113 -5.77 8.31 -6.85
C ILE A 113 -5.69 9.77 -7.28
N PRO A 114 -5.95 10.74 -6.37
CA PRO A 114 -5.80 12.14 -6.68
C PRO A 114 -4.34 12.49 -7.03
N ALA A 115 -4.19 13.41 -7.97
CA ALA A 115 -2.90 13.94 -8.42
C ALA A 115 -2.23 14.82 -7.36
#